data_AF-A0A915IRY6-F1
#
_entry.id   AF-A0A915IRY6-F1
#
_cell.length_a   1.000
_cell.length_b   1.000
_cell.length_c   1.000
_cell.angle_alpha   90.00
_cell.angle_beta   90.00
_cell.angle_gamma   90.00
#
_symmetry.space_group_name_H-M   'P 1'
#
loop_
_entity.id
_entity.type
_entity.pdbx_description
1 polymer ?
#
loop_
_entity_poly.entity_id
_entity_poly.type
_entity_poly.pdbx_seq_one_letter_code
_entity_poly.pdbx_strand_id
1 'polypeptide(L)'
;MLSEWLVDVPVNFATQWFMVLSPLGRRSLIVASNCYTRCFAKNGYCRMGFQSLLPGGGSKARYSQNETILDCIFCEKTKTFYMLDCIQWAAHQIGENEFEFRHFWLQSRIEELDLDRITDKNQIDGLLFYCNEAFYVPGLTPLIGWLKPFMVREILNVQNLPDKFWPPTAGPNKDHESTTAEFIEDFNAKIAAEVVKKKDSPMNGQEKMKE
;
A
#
# COMPACT_ATOMS: atom_id res chain seq x y z
N MET A 1 -7.81 0.02 3.47
CA MET A 1 -7.55 -1.20 4.24
C MET A 1 -6.10 -1.20 4.71
N LEU A 2 -5.84 -1.41 5.99
CA LEU A 2 -4.50 -1.36 6.60
C LEU A 2 -4.18 -2.72 7.23
N SER A 3 -2.95 -3.16 7.05
CA SER A 3 -2.46 -4.44 7.56
C SER A 3 -2.09 -4.40 9.04
N GLU A 4 -2.22 -5.54 9.70
CA GLU A 4 -1.59 -5.85 10.98
C GLU A 4 -0.23 -6.54 10.75
N TRP A 5 0.56 -6.70 11.82
CA TRP A 5 1.73 -7.57 11.77
C TRP A 5 1.25 -9.02 11.59
N LEU A 6 1.84 -9.77 10.65
CA LEU A 6 1.55 -11.20 10.51
C LEU A 6 2.31 -11.98 11.58
N VAL A 7 1.72 -12.12 12.77
CA VAL A 7 2.32 -12.91 13.86
C VAL A 7 1.75 -14.33 13.85
N ASP A 8 0.43 -14.45 13.77
CA ASP A 8 -0.27 -15.74 13.72
C ASP A 8 -0.49 -16.15 12.26
N VAL A 9 0.26 -17.16 11.80
CA VAL A 9 0.17 -17.66 10.43
C VAL A 9 -1.09 -18.53 10.27
N PRO A 10 -2.03 -18.17 9.37
CA PRO A 10 -3.25 -18.94 9.15
C PRO A 10 -2.97 -20.36 8.64
N VAL A 11 -3.81 -21.32 9.01
CA VAL A 11 -3.66 -22.73 8.59
C VAL A 11 -3.73 -22.88 7.06
N ASN A 12 -4.53 -22.05 6.39
CA ASN A 12 -4.69 -22.01 4.94
C ASN A 12 -3.78 -21.00 4.24
N PHE A 13 -2.73 -20.50 4.91
CA PHE A 13 -1.86 -19.44 4.39
C PHE A 13 -1.30 -19.72 2.99
N ALA A 14 -0.83 -20.95 2.75
CA ALA A 14 -0.21 -21.31 1.47
C ALA A 14 -1.18 -21.32 0.27
N THR A 15 -2.50 -21.42 0.50
CA THR A 15 -3.49 -21.60 -0.57
C THR A 15 -4.51 -20.48 -0.65
N GLN A 16 -4.69 -19.68 0.40
CA GLN A 16 -5.74 -18.65 0.52
C GLN A 16 -5.18 -17.25 0.73
N TRP A 17 -3.87 -17.08 0.60
CA TRP A 17 -3.20 -15.80 0.78
C TRP A 17 -2.27 -15.48 -0.38
N PHE A 18 -2.25 -14.22 -0.75
CA PHE A 18 -1.46 -13.70 -1.85
C PHE A 18 -0.41 -12.70 -1.33
N MET A 19 0.85 -12.91 -1.73
CA MET A 19 1.95 -12.03 -1.33
C MET A 19 2.14 -10.90 -2.35
N VAL A 20 2.16 -9.65 -1.85
CA VAL A 20 2.46 -8.45 -2.63
C VAL A 20 3.69 -7.75 -2.06
N LEU A 21 4.62 -7.35 -2.94
CA LEU A 21 5.77 -6.55 -2.55
C LEU A 21 5.33 -5.12 -2.25
N SER A 22 5.66 -4.62 -1.06
CA SER A 22 5.39 -3.24 -0.69
C SER A 22 6.64 -2.40 -0.86
N PRO A 23 6.67 -1.45 -1.80
CA PRO A 23 7.79 -0.55 -1.97
C PRO A 23 7.90 0.45 -0.81
N LEU A 24 9.09 1.01 -0.63
CA LEU A 24 9.37 2.09 0.29
C LEU A 24 8.68 3.37 -0.19
N GLY A 25 7.82 3.91 0.66
CA GLY A 25 7.11 5.14 0.36
C GLY A 25 6.03 5.47 1.39
N ARG A 26 5.14 6.39 1.01
CA ARG A 26 4.01 6.81 1.85
C ARG A 26 2.70 6.27 1.28
N ARG A 27 1.97 5.47 2.07
CA ARG A 27 0.61 5.05 1.72
C ARG A 27 -0.26 6.28 1.44
N SER A 28 -0.94 6.25 0.31
CA SER A 28 -1.71 7.38 -0.21
C SER A 28 -2.97 6.87 -0.91
N LEU A 29 -4.10 7.49 -0.60
CA LEU A 29 -5.35 7.29 -1.35
C LEU A 29 -5.32 8.22 -2.57
N ILE A 30 -5.57 7.68 -3.76
CA ILE A 30 -5.60 8.44 -5.01
C ILE A 30 -7.05 8.53 -5.47
N VAL A 31 -7.52 9.76 -5.69
CA VAL A 31 -8.87 10.03 -6.20
C VAL A 31 -8.74 10.83 -7.49
N ALA A 32 -9.10 10.22 -8.62
CA ALA A 32 -9.15 10.85 -9.92
C ALA A 32 -10.60 11.13 -10.30
N SER A 33 -10.98 12.41 -10.37
CA SER A 33 -12.34 12.86 -10.64
C SER A 33 -12.33 14.29 -11.20
N ASN A 34 -13.30 14.65 -12.02
CA ASN A 34 -13.44 16.00 -12.58
C ASN A 34 -12.17 16.53 -13.28
N CYS A 35 -11.51 15.70 -14.10
CA CYS A 35 -10.27 16.00 -14.81
C CYS A 35 -9.06 16.32 -13.91
N TYR A 36 -9.07 15.84 -12.67
CA TYR A 36 -8.01 16.10 -11.72
C TYR A 36 -7.81 14.94 -10.76
N THR A 37 -6.55 14.69 -10.38
CA THR A 37 -6.18 13.60 -9.49
C THR A 37 -5.61 14.19 -8.20
N ARG A 38 -6.18 13.79 -7.06
CA ARG A 38 -5.72 14.19 -5.73
C ARG A 38 -5.16 12.99 -4.97
N CYS A 39 -4.10 13.25 -4.21
CA CYS A 39 -3.42 12.28 -3.38
C CYS A 39 -3.60 12.65 -1.90
N PHE A 40 -4.19 11.73 -1.13
CA PHE A 40 -4.50 11.93 0.29
C PHE A 40 -3.67 11.02 1.17
N ALA A 41 -3.23 11.55 2.31
CA ALA A 41 -2.60 10.77 3.38
C ALA A 41 -3.64 9.95 4.16
N LYS A 42 -3.18 8.98 4.96
CA LYS A 42 -4.03 8.16 5.85
C LYS A 42 -4.93 8.97 6.79
N ASN A 43 -4.53 10.19 7.15
CA ASN A 43 -5.31 11.10 8.00
C ASN A 43 -6.27 12.01 7.20
N GLY A 44 -6.50 11.73 5.92
CA GLY A 44 -7.37 12.50 5.03
C GLY A 44 -6.77 13.79 4.48
N TYR A 45 -5.52 14.12 4.83
CA TYR A 45 -4.88 15.34 4.34
C TYR A 45 -4.49 15.23 2.86
N CYS A 46 -4.94 16.19 2.04
CA CYS A 46 -4.56 16.29 0.63
C CYS A 46 -3.11 16.73 0.48
N ARG A 47 -2.24 15.82 0.04
CA ARG A 47 -0.80 16.08 -0.12
C ARG A 47 -0.48 16.85 -1.39
N MET A 48 -1.11 16.48 -2.49
CA MET A 48 -0.86 17.05 -3.81
C MET A 48 -2.00 16.76 -4.78
N GLY A 49 -2.05 17.55 -5.85
CA GLY A 49 -2.92 17.31 -6.99
C GLY A 49 -2.14 17.40 -8.30
N PHE A 50 -2.57 16.63 -9.30
CA PHE A 50 -1.95 16.54 -10.61
C PHE A 50 -2.95 16.01 -11.64
N GLN A 51 -2.65 16.16 -12.93
CA GLN A 51 -3.37 15.44 -13.98
C GLN A 51 -2.77 14.05 -14.15
N SER A 52 -3.62 13.04 -14.38
CA SER A 52 -3.15 11.67 -14.64
C SER A 52 -3.87 11.06 -15.83
N LEU A 53 -3.37 9.90 -16.26
CA LEU A 53 -4.00 9.08 -17.30
C LEU A 53 -5.14 8.20 -16.75
N LEU A 54 -5.42 8.27 -15.44
CA LEU A 54 -6.52 7.53 -14.84
C LEU A 54 -7.86 8.05 -15.38
N PRO A 55 -8.87 7.17 -15.53
CA PRO A 55 -10.23 7.62 -15.78
C PRO A 55 -10.63 8.65 -14.71
N GLY A 56 -11.17 9.78 -15.17
CA GLY A 56 -11.54 10.91 -14.31
C GLY A 56 -10.42 11.91 -14.01
N GLY A 57 -9.14 11.54 -14.19
CA GLY A 57 -7.98 12.39 -13.89
C GLY A 57 -7.41 13.17 -15.08
N GLY A 58 -7.76 12.77 -16.30
CA GLY A 58 -7.25 13.37 -17.53
C GLY A 58 -8.13 14.49 -18.09
N SER A 59 -7.54 15.41 -18.86
CA SER A 59 -8.22 16.57 -19.46
C SER A 59 -9.31 16.22 -20.49
N LYS A 60 -9.29 14.99 -21.03
CA LYS A 60 -10.29 14.45 -21.96
C LYS A 60 -11.54 13.88 -21.27
N ALA A 61 -11.53 13.73 -19.94
CA ALA A 61 -12.62 13.11 -19.18
C ALA A 61 -13.72 14.09 -18.72
N ARG A 62 -13.86 15.25 -19.40
CA ARG A 62 -14.59 16.43 -18.88
C ARG A 62 -16.11 16.24 -18.70
N TYR A 63 -16.66 15.12 -19.19
CA TYR A 63 -18.11 14.86 -19.21
C TYR A 63 -18.51 13.45 -18.80
N SER A 64 -17.56 12.60 -18.40
CA SER A 64 -17.87 11.25 -17.95
C SER A 64 -17.75 11.17 -16.44
N GLN A 65 -18.75 10.57 -15.79
CA GLN A 65 -18.73 10.24 -14.36
C GLN A 65 -17.76 9.08 -14.11
N ASN A 66 -16.48 9.25 -14.49
CA ASN A 66 -15.47 8.21 -14.49
C ASN A 66 -14.53 8.36 -13.28
N GLU A 67 -15.08 8.39 -12.07
CA GLU A 67 -14.24 8.51 -10.88
C GLU A 67 -13.44 7.23 -10.63
N THR A 68 -12.15 7.38 -10.35
CA THR A 68 -11.24 6.28 -10.00
C THR A 68 -10.64 6.51 -8.62
N ILE A 69 -10.73 5.51 -7.75
CA ILE A 69 -10.20 5.54 -6.39
C ILE A 69 -9.24 4.36 -6.23
N LEU A 70 -7.98 4.66 -5.97
CA LEU A 70 -6.92 3.66 -5.82
C LEU A 70 -6.26 3.78 -4.45
N ASP A 71 -5.83 2.64 -3.93
CA ASP A 71 -4.96 2.59 -2.77
C ASP A 71 -3.52 2.38 -3.23
N CYS A 72 -2.63 3.30 -2.90
CA CYS A 72 -1.29 3.36 -3.48
C CYS A 72 -0.20 3.57 -2.42
N ILE A 73 1.04 3.31 -2.80
CA ILE A 73 2.24 3.83 -2.13
C ILE A 73 2.91 4.84 -3.05
N PHE A 74 3.13 6.04 -2.55
CA PHE A 74 3.91 7.06 -3.25
C PHE A 74 5.39 6.99 -2.85
N CYS A 75 6.28 6.74 -3.80
CA CYS A 75 7.71 6.89 -3.61
C CYS A 75 8.17 8.27 -4.09
N GLU A 76 8.64 9.07 -3.14
CA GLU A 76 9.06 10.44 -3.40
C GLU A 76 10.34 10.53 -4.24
N LYS A 77 11.25 9.54 -4.12
CA LYS A 77 12.51 9.49 -4.87
C LYS A 77 12.27 9.28 -6.37
N THR A 78 11.36 8.39 -6.73
CA THR A 78 11.05 8.05 -8.13
C THR A 78 9.87 8.84 -8.68
N LYS A 79 9.15 9.58 -7.83
CA LYS A 79 7.88 10.25 -8.15
C LYS A 79 6.87 9.28 -8.78
N THR A 80 6.80 8.08 -8.21
CA THR A 80 5.96 6.98 -8.72
C THR A 80 4.91 6.62 -7.69
N PHE A 81 3.67 6.43 -8.15
CA PHE A 81 2.61 5.79 -7.39
C PHE A 81 2.57 4.31 -7.75
N TYR A 82 2.83 3.45 -6.76
CA TYR A 82 2.64 2.02 -6.89
C TYR A 82 1.22 1.70 -6.45
N MET A 83 0.41 1.20 -7.37
CA MET A 83 -0.95 0.80 -7.09
C MET A 83 -0.91 -0.50 -6.30
N LEU A 84 -1.50 -0.49 -5.10
CA LEU A 84 -1.63 -1.68 -4.26
C LEU A 84 -3.01 -2.28 -4.36
N ASP A 85 -4.02 -1.44 -4.56
CA ASP A 85 -5.39 -1.88 -4.61
C ASP A 85 -6.29 -0.93 -5.43
N CYS A 86 -7.41 -1.46 -5.90
CA CYS A 86 -8.42 -0.76 -6.65
C CYS A 86 -9.75 -0.78 -5.90
N ILE A 87 -10.20 0.40 -5.47
CA ILE A 87 -11.47 0.57 -4.75
C ILE A 87 -12.58 0.87 -5.76
N GLN A 88 -12.31 1.80 -6.69
CA GLN A 88 -13.24 2.17 -7.74
C GLN A 88 -12.47 2.44 -9.03
N TRP A 89 -12.99 1.98 -10.17
CA TRP A 89 -12.40 2.24 -11.48
C TRP A 89 -13.45 2.72 -12.47
N ALA A 90 -13.32 3.95 -12.97
CA ALA A 90 -14.31 4.54 -13.87
C ALA A 90 -15.75 4.35 -13.37
N ALA A 91 -16.00 4.70 -12.11
CA ALA A 91 -17.26 4.55 -11.36
C ALA A 91 -17.75 3.10 -11.09
N HIS A 92 -16.99 2.07 -11.46
CA HIS A 92 -17.31 0.69 -11.07
C HIS A 92 -16.73 0.39 -9.68
N GLN A 93 -17.55 -0.12 -8.77
CA GLN A 93 -17.16 -0.49 -7.40
C GLN A 93 -16.35 -1.79 -7.40
N ILE A 94 -15.05 -1.69 -7.62
CA ILE A 94 -14.16 -2.84 -7.64
C ILE A 94 -13.94 -3.38 -6.21
N GLY A 95 -13.92 -2.50 -5.21
CA GLY A 95 -13.72 -2.82 -3.79
C GLY A 95 -14.72 -3.80 -3.17
N GLU A 96 -15.90 -3.95 -3.78
CA GLU A 96 -16.95 -4.90 -3.38
C GLU A 96 -16.65 -6.35 -3.78
N ASN A 97 -15.51 -6.60 -4.44
CA ASN A 97 -15.07 -7.94 -4.81
C ASN A 97 -13.96 -8.42 -3.87
N GLU A 98 -13.71 -9.72 -3.88
CA GLU A 98 -12.61 -10.38 -3.18
C GLU A 98 -11.24 -9.88 -3.70
N PHE A 99 -10.23 -9.92 -2.83
CA PHE A 99 -8.89 -9.41 -3.15
C PHE A 99 -8.29 -10.05 -4.40
N GLU A 100 -8.45 -11.36 -4.58
CA GLU A 100 -7.92 -12.07 -5.75
C GLU A 100 -8.44 -11.46 -7.06
N PHE A 101 -9.76 -11.22 -7.14
CA PHE A 101 -10.36 -10.55 -8.29
C PHE A 101 -9.84 -9.11 -8.45
N ARG A 102 -9.80 -8.33 -7.35
CA ARG A 102 -9.36 -6.93 -7.40
C ARG A 102 -7.92 -6.81 -7.88
N HIS A 103 -7.06 -7.72 -7.44
CA HIS A 103 -5.66 -7.79 -7.84
C HIS A 103 -5.52 -8.13 -9.33
N PHE A 104 -6.18 -9.20 -9.79
CA PHE A 104 -6.22 -9.60 -11.20
C PHE A 104 -6.74 -8.46 -12.09
N TRP A 105 -7.85 -7.84 -11.68
CA TRP A 105 -8.45 -6.75 -12.44
C TRP A 105 -7.51 -5.55 -12.52
N LEU A 106 -6.92 -5.14 -11.41
CA LEU A 106 -5.98 -4.01 -11.36
C LEU A 106 -4.78 -4.25 -12.29
N GLN A 107 -4.19 -5.46 -12.27
CA GLN A 107 -3.09 -5.82 -13.19
C GLN A 107 -3.49 -5.62 -14.65
N SER A 108 -4.67 -6.12 -15.06
CA SER A 108 -5.14 -5.95 -16.44
C SER A 108 -5.26 -4.47 -16.88
N ARG A 109 -5.60 -3.56 -15.95
CA ARG A 109 -5.72 -2.12 -16.25
C ARG A 109 -4.38 -1.41 -16.28
N ILE A 110 -3.43 -1.85 -15.45
CA ILE A 110 -2.05 -1.32 -15.47
C ILE A 110 -1.39 -1.67 -16.81
N GLU A 111 -1.56 -2.90 -17.28
CA GLU A 111 -1.07 -3.36 -18.58
C GLU A 111 -1.71 -2.61 -19.75
N GLU A 112 -3.04 -2.46 -19.74
CA GLU A 112 -3.77 -1.73 -20.79
C GLU A 112 -3.31 -0.26 -20.93
N LEU A 113 -2.95 0.37 -19.81
CA LEU A 113 -2.53 1.78 -19.77
C LEU A 113 -1.02 2.00 -19.86
N ASP A 114 -0.22 0.94 -20.05
CA ASP A 114 1.25 0.99 -20.08
C ASP A 114 1.84 1.66 -18.80
N LEU A 115 1.30 1.28 -17.64
CA LEU A 115 1.66 1.83 -16.33
C LEU A 115 2.56 0.88 -15.51
N ASP A 116 3.02 -0.22 -16.10
CA ASP A 116 3.66 -1.37 -15.44
C ASP A 116 5.18 -1.22 -15.23
N ARG A 117 5.72 -0.01 -15.28
CA ARG A 117 7.19 0.20 -15.27
C ARG A 117 7.84 -0.10 -13.90
N ILE A 118 8.19 -1.37 -13.68
CA ILE A 118 9.07 -1.82 -12.60
C ILE A 118 10.53 -1.52 -12.97
N THR A 119 11.30 -0.99 -12.02
CA THR A 119 12.73 -0.65 -12.16
C THR A 119 13.46 -0.97 -10.86
N ASP A 120 14.79 -1.13 -10.92
CA ASP A 120 15.64 -1.36 -9.72
C ASP A 120 15.55 -0.22 -8.68
N LYS A 121 14.93 0.90 -9.04
CA LYS A 121 14.65 2.02 -8.13
C LYS A 121 13.44 1.74 -7.22
N ASN A 122 12.68 0.68 -7.45
CA ASN A 122 11.56 0.27 -6.60
C ASN A 122 12.10 -0.45 -5.35
N GLN A 123 12.69 0.32 -4.43
CA GLN A 123 13.23 -0.23 -3.17
C GLN A 123 12.07 -0.86 -2.38
N ILE A 124 12.21 -2.12 -2.00
CA ILE A 124 11.19 -2.83 -1.20
C ILE A 124 11.32 -2.43 0.26
N ASP A 125 10.19 -2.23 0.93
CA ASP A 125 10.11 -1.98 2.37
C ASP A 125 9.70 -3.23 3.15
N GLY A 126 8.91 -4.11 2.53
CA GLY A 126 8.46 -5.37 3.12
C GLY A 126 7.40 -6.06 2.28
N LEU A 127 6.73 -7.02 2.89
CA LEU A 127 5.82 -7.95 2.24
C LEU A 127 4.44 -7.84 2.85
N LEU A 128 3.43 -7.61 2.01
CA LEU A 128 2.03 -7.67 2.37
C LEU A 128 1.47 -9.05 1.99
N PHE A 129 0.66 -9.62 2.86
CA PHE A 129 -0.04 -10.88 2.62
C PHE A 129 -1.52 -10.61 2.72
N TYR A 130 -2.25 -10.72 1.61
CA TYR A 130 -3.70 -10.49 1.57
C TYR A 130 -4.42 -11.83 1.57
N CYS A 131 -5.45 -11.98 2.39
CA CYS A 131 -6.38 -13.09 2.23
C CYS A 131 -7.17 -12.93 0.91
N ASN A 132 -7.23 -13.99 0.11
CA ASN A 132 -7.81 -13.95 -1.25
C ASN A 132 -9.27 -13.46 -1.24
N GLU A 133 -10.07 -13.92 -0.29
CA GLU A 133 -11.51 -13.62 -0.15
C GLU A 133 -11.78 -12.27 0.54
N ALA A 134 -10.74 -11.49 0.88
CA ALA A 134 -10.93 -10.26 1.63
C ALA A 134 -11.59 -9.17 0.76
N PHE A 135 -12.71 -8.61 1.22
CA PHE A 135 -13.32 -7.40 0.64
C PHE A 135 -12.57 -6.14 1.08
N TYR A 136 -12.62 -5.08 0.26
CA TYR A 136 -11.96 -3.83 0.65
C TYR A 136 -12.79 -3.10 1.71
N VAL A 137 -12.29 -3.09 2.95
CA VAL A 137 -12.89 -2.32 4.06
C VAL A 137 -11.86 -1.30 4.58
N PRO A 138 -12.19 0.01 4.66
CA PRO A 138 -11.32 0.99 5.30
C PRO A 138 -11.07 0.66 6.78
N GLY A 139 -9.85 0.87 7.26
CA GLY A 139 -9.46 0.55 8.63
C GLY A 139 -8.41 -0.55 8.72
N LEU A 140 -8.01 -0.86 9.95
CA LEU A 140 -7.10 -1.96 10.28
C LEU A 140 -7.83 -3.30 10.15
N THR A 141 -7.13 -4.33 9.69
CA THR A 141 -7.73 -5.66 9.50
C THR A 141 -6.69 -6.77 9.67
N PRO A 142 -7.08 -7.92 10.25
CA PRO A 142 -6.23 -9.11 10.29
C PRO A 142 -6.17 -9.84 8.94
N LEU A 143 -7.04 -9.49 7.97
CA LEU A 143 -7.06 -10.12 6.64
C LEU A 143 -5.93 -9.62 5.72
N ILE A 144 -5.10 -8.71 6.22
CA ILE A 144 -3.85 -8.31 5.58
C ILE A 144 -2.73 -8.37 6.61
N GLY A 145 -1.77 -9.25 6.39
CA GLY A 145 -0.55 -9.36 7.18
C GLY A 145 0.59 -8.54 6.59
N TRP A 146 1.45 -8.01 7.46
CA TRP A 146 2.67 -7.29 7.09
C TRP A 146 3.89 -7.92 7.75
N LEU A 147 4.96 -8.11 6.97
CA LEU A 147 6.26 -8.53 7.48
C LEU A 147 7.39 -7.71 6.85
N LYS A 148 8.45 -7.49 7.64
CA LYS A 148 9.76 -7.16 7.09
C LYS A 148 10.42 -8.41 6.51
N PRO A 149 11.30 -8.29 5.49
CA PRO A 149 11.91 -9.45 4.85
C PRO A 149 12.66 -10.36 5.85
N PHE A 150 13.40 -9.78 6.80
CA PHE A 150 14.12 -10.56 7.81
C PHE A 150 13.19 -11.39 8.74
N MET A 151 11.94 -10.96 8.95
CA MET A 151 10.98 -11.66 9.82
C MET A 151 10.44 -12.95 9.18
N VAL A 152 10.48 -13.06 7.85
CA VAL A 152 9.96 -14.23 7.11
C VAL A 152 10.63 -15.52 7.55
N ARG A 153 11.92 -15.46 7.88
CA ARG A 153 12.67 -16.63 8.36
C ARG A 153 12.09 -17.19 9.66
N GLU A 154 11.74 -16.30 10.59
CA GLU A 154 11.20 -16.67 11.90
C GLU A 154 9.71 -17.04 11.80
N ILE A 155 8.92 -16.20 11.14
CA ILE A 155 7.45 -16.34 11.10
C ILE A 155 6.99 -17.42 10.13
N LEU A 156 7.56 -17.47 8.92
CA LEU A 156 7.12 -18.38 7.84
C LEU A 156 8.06 -19.58 7.66
N ASN A 157 9.13 -19.67 8.46
CA ASN A 157 10.14 -20.71 8.37
C ASN A 157 10.80 -20.82 6.97
N VAL A 158 10.94 -19.70 6.26
CA VAL A 158 11.61 -19.65 4.94
C VAL A 158 13.02 -19.11 5.12
N GLN A 159 14.01 -19.99 4.96
CA GLN A 159 15.41 -19.66 5.27
C GLN A 159 16.07 -18.72 4.25
N ASN A 160 15.73 -18.85 2.97
CA ASN A 160 16.41 -18.15 1.88
C ASN A 160 15.43 -17.31 1.07
N LEU A 161 15.34 -16.02 1.39
CA LEU A 161 14.64 -15.05 0.55
C LEU A 161 15.58 -14.54 -0.55
N PRO A 162 15.16 -14.57 -1.83
CA PRO A 162 15.88 -13.93 -2.93
C PRO A 162 16.29 -12.48 -2.62
N ASP A 163 17.51 -12.09 -3.05
CA ASP A 163 18.11 -10.77 -2.79
C ASP A 163 17.19 -9.59 -3.16
N LYS A 164 16.39 -9.76 -4.23
CA LYS A 164 15.43 -8.75 -4.68
C LYS A 164 14.40 -8.36 -3.62
N PHE A 165 14.15 -9.18 -2.61
CA PHE A 165 13.18 -8.91 -1.53
C PHE A 165 13.74 -8.09 -0.38
N TRP A 166 15.06 -7.87 -0.36
CA TRP A 166 15.71 -7.14 0.72
C TRP A 166 15.77 -5.64 0.43
N PRO A 167 15.45 -4.77 1.40
CA PRO A 167 15.67 -3.34 1.23
C PRO A 167 17.17 -3.07 1.05
N PRO A 168 17.59 -2.06 0.27
CA PRO A 168 19.01 -1.72 0.13
C PRO A 168 19.71 -1.37 1.45
N THR A 169 18.93 -1.00 2.48
CA THR A 169 19.43 -0.63 3.81
C THR A 169 19.61 -1.82 4.76
N ALA A 170 19.00 -2.98 4.48
CA ALA A 170 19.14 -4.20 5.26
C ALA A 170 19.29 -5.39 4.30
N GLY A 171 20.52 -5.84 4.09
CA GLY A 171 20.83 -6.99 3.23
C GLY A 171 20.68 -8.32 3.98
N PRO A 172 20.76 -9.46 3.26
CA PRO A 172 20.56 -10.80 3.80
C PRO A 172 21.48 -11.18 4.97
N ASN A 173 22.63 -10.52 5.09
CA ASN A 173 23.68 -10.81 6.07
C ASN A 173 23.81 -9.76 7.18
N LYS A 174 22.83 -8.86 7.36
CA LYS A 174 22.75 -8.12 8.61
C LYS A 174 21.94 -8.97 9.56
N ASP A 175 22.63 -9.74 10.41
CA ASP A 175 22.01 -10.43 11.51
C ASP A 175 21.20 -9.39 12.31
N HIS A 176 19.89 -9.50 12.23
CA HIS A 176 19.02 -8.76 13.13
C HIS A 176 19.18 -9.45 14.48
N GLU A 177 20.00 -8.86 15.35
CA GLU A 177 20.30 -9.40 16.69
C GLU A 177 19.03 -9.53 17.56
N SER A 178 17.98 -8.75 17.25
CA SER A 178 16.68 -8.77 17.93
C SER A 178 15.71 -9.76 17.28
N THR A 179 14.91 -10.44 18.10
CA THR A 179 13.78 -11.28 17.66
C THR A 179 12.71 -10.47 16.93
N THR A 180 11.84 -11.14 16.16
CA THR A 180 10.70 -10.48 15.49
C THR A 180 9.79 -9.77 16.49
N ALA A 181 9.53 -10.38 17.66
CA ALA A 181 8.70 -9.80 18.70
C ALA A 181 9.28 -8.49 19.26
N GLU A 182 10.56 -8.50 19.65
CA GLU A 182 11.26 -7.31 20.16
C GLU A 182 11.25 -6.17 19.12
N PHE A 183 11.49 -6.50 17.84
CA PHE A 183 11.43 -5.48 16.78
C PHE A 183 10.04 -4.86 16.66
N ILE A 184 8.98 -5.69 16.70
CA ILE A 184 7.60 -5.21 16.58
C ILE A 184 7.26 -4.25 17.73
N GLU A 185 7.62 -4.61 18.96
CA GLU A 185 7.43 -3.77 20.15
C GLU A 185 8.15 -2.42 20.00
N ASP A 186 9.44 -2.46 19.69
CA ASP A 186 10.26 -1.26 19.47
C ASP A 186 9.72 -0.37 18.35
N PHE A 187 9.28 -0.98 17.24
CA PHE A 187 8.73 -0.26 16.11
C PHE A 187 7.42 0.43 16.48
N ASN A 188 6.51 -0.28 17.14
CA ASN A 188 5.23 0.26 17.56
C ASN A 188 5.43 1.40 18.58
N ALA A 189 6.36 1.27 19.52
CA ALA A 189 6.72 2.32 20.47
C ALA A 189 7.24 3.59 19.77
N LYS A 190 8.12 3.43 18.76
CA LYS A 190 8.63 4.57 17.95
C LYS A 190 7.51 5.28 17.20
N ILE A 191 6.60 4.54 16.56
CA ILE A 191 5.46 5.12 15.85
C ILE A 191 4.53 5.86 16.82
N ALA A 192 4.23 5.28 17.98
CA ALA A 192 3.40 5.93 18.99
C ALA A 192 4.00 7.27 19.44
N ALA A 193 5.31 7.30 19.69
CA ALA A 193 6.03 8.53 20.06
C ALA A 193 6.00 9.61 18.95
N GLU A 194 6.11 9.22 17.67
CA GLU A 194 5.99 10.18 16.55
C GLU A 194 4.58 10.76 16.41
N VAL A 195 3.55 9.96 16.66
CA VAL A 195 2.15 10.41 16.60
C VAL A 195 1.88 11.44 17.69
N VAL A 196 2.41 11.24 18.90
CA VAL A 196 2.31 12.22 19.99
C VAL A 196 2.95 13.55 19.58
N LYS A 197 4.20 13.52 19.08
CA LYS A 197 4.91 14.73 18.64
C LYS A 197 4.16 15.53 17.55
N LYS A 198 3.46 14.86 16.64
CA LYS A 198 2.69 15.53 15.58
C LYS A 198 1.40 16.18 16.07
N LYS A 199 0.80 15.70 17.16
CA LYS A 199 -0.40 16.34 17.75
C LYS A 199 -0.08 17.68 18.39
N ASP A 200 1.14 17.85 18.90
CA ASP A 200 1.59 19.07 19.57
C ASP A 200 2.05 20.18 18.59
N SER A 201 2.01 19.91 17.27
CA SER A 201 2.41 20.87 16.24
C SER A 201 1.18 21.65 15.70
N PRO A 202 1.23 22.99 15.59
CA PRO A 202 0.08 23.78 15.12
C PRO A 202 -0.30 23.43 13.66
N MET A 203 -1.59 23.13 13.42
CA MET A 203 -2.12 22.87 12.07
C MET A 203 -2.28 24.17 11.27
N ASN A 204 -1.56 24.31 10.17
CA ASN A 204 -1.84 25.33 9.17
C ASN A 204 -3.07 24.92 8.32
N GLY A 205 -3.97 25.88 8.08
CA GLY A 205 -5.30 25.66 7.50
C GLY A 205 -5.28 25.00 6.12
N GLN A 206 -5.85 23.79 6.01
CA GLN A 206 -5.91 23.02 4.78
C GLN A 206 -7.14 22.11 4.74
N GLU A 207 -7.68 21.90 3.53
CA GLU A 207 -8.92 21.16 3.26
C GLU A 207 -8.78 19.66 3.60
N LYS A 208 -9.60 19.20 4.55
CA LYS A 208 -9.83 17.77 4.80
C LYS A 208 -10.90 17.25 3.85
N MET A 209 -10.77 15.99 3.45
CA MET A 209 -11.83 15.26 2.77
C MET A 209 -13.10 15.29 3.65
N LYS A 210 -14.22 15.79 3.11
CA LYS A 210 -15.51 15.66 3.78
C LYS A 210 -15.94 14.20 3.66
N GLU A 211 -16.31 13.60 4.80
CA GLU A 211 -16.90 12.26 4.88
C GLU A 211 -18.18 12.14 4.04
#